data_AF-A0A200QWI8-F1
#
_entry.id   AF-A0A200QWI8-F1
#
_cell.length_a   1.000
_cell.length_b   1.000
_cell.length_c   1.000
_cell.angle_alpha   90.00
_cell.angle_beta   90.00
_cell.angle_gamma   90.00
#
_symmetry.space_group_name_H-M   'P 1'
#
loop_
_entity.id
_entity.type
_entity.pdbx_description
1 polymer ?
#
loop_
_entity_poly.entity_id
_entity_poly.type
_entity_poly.pdbx_seq_one_letter_code
_entity_poly.pdbx_strand_id
1 'polypeptide(L)'
;MASSTPKKRLKSARINSNPTSSPSLGLLNEPSPGFFPSKGEIIRLFGVLAIAVTVGMACNYITTILNRQPKPFCDSDGSPEDFISDFCEPCPKNGECFNGNLECVRGYRKHGRSCVEDGEINQTAKELSKWVELRVCEAYVRSTCDKIGTVWVQESEILKELDKQELKEKFGLKSDSYMFTKQKAMETVESSLETRKGVHGIKELKCPDWLGERYKPLPCYIRQWVLKHAFFVVPVCSLLVGLVTLVTLLLRRVHRSRYLSSRSEELYQQICDILEEKAVMAKSFNGEGEPWVVNSWLRDHLLLPRERKDPLLWKKVEELVQEDTRLDQKRNVVRGEMKVVWEWQGVPMCYINELEDRGRAGEFLQNVFSQDRRKTFPNMQCCIDMDRGVEFDIAMEFQICQAPEK
;
A
#
# COMPACT_ATOMS: atom_id res chain seq x y z
N MET A 1 -1.12 37.42 -61.75
CA MET A 1 -1.11 38.77 -61.17
C MET A 1 0.35 39.22 -61.05
N ALA A 2 0.62 40.45 -61.51
CA ALA A 2 1.93 41.10 -61.66
C ALA A 2 2.62 41.37 -60.29
N SER A 3 3.88 41.81 -60.12
CA SER A 3 4.74 42.62 -60.97
C SER A 3 6.20 42.69 -60.44
N SER A 4 7.15 42.80 -61.38
CA SER A 4 8.38 43.63 -61.42
C SER A 4 9.59 43.46 -60.46
N THR A 5 10.64 42.87 -61.04
CA THR A 5 12.12 43.15 -60.94
C THR A 5 12.49 44.65 -61.14
N PRO A 6 13.76 45.19 -61.04
CA PRO A 6 15.09 44.59 -61.39
C PRO A 6 16.34 45.11 -60.61
N LYS A 7 17.58 44.56 -60.72
CA LYS A 7 18.60 44.74 -61.80
C LYS A 7 19.83 43.86 -61.47
N LYS A 8 20.25 42.95 -62.38
CA LYS A 8 21.45 42.98 -63.28
C LYS A 8 22.81 43.08 -62.56
N ARG A 9 23.84 42.26 -62.85
CA ARG A 9 24.35 41.96 -64.20
C ARG A 9 25.24 40.67 -64.27
N LEU A 10 25.04 39.94 -65.38
CA LEU A 10 25.85 38.88 -66.02
C LEU A 10 27.28 39.34 -66.38
N LYS A 11 28.31 38.56 -66.79
CA LYS A 11 28.64 37.13 -67.09
C LYS A 11 29.63 37.15 -68.30
N SER A 12 30.46 36.10 -68.43
CA SER A 12 31.17 35.59 -69.66
C SER A 12 32.70 35.68 -69.56
N ALA A 13 33.49 34.58 -69.51
CA ALA A 13 33.81 33.56 -70.55
C ALA A 13 34.49 34.19 -71.79
N ARG A 14 35.58 33.69 -72.43
CA ARG A 14 36.20 32.37 -72.59
C ARG A 14 37.56 32.55 -73.32
N ILE A 15 38.57 31.71 -73.04
CA ILE A 15 39.46 30.94 -73.97
C ILE A 15 40.36 31.60 -75.06
N ASN A 16 41.63 31.12 -75.08
CA ASN A 16 42.67 30.94 -76.13
C ASN A 16 43.49 32.11 -76.73
N SER A 17 44.83 32.01 -76.64
CA SER A 17 45.78 31.52 -77.70
C SER A 17 47.20 32.09 -77.53
N ASN A 18 48.23 31.23 -77.67
CA ASN A 18 49.63 31.60 -78.01
C ASN A 18 49.69 31.91 -79.53
N PRO A 19 50.73 32.55 -80.15
CA PRO A 19 52.17 32.42 -79.82
C PRO A 19 53.12 33.62 -80.19
N THR A 20 54.43 33.40 -79.92
CA THR A 20 55.66 33.89 -80.59
C THR A 20 55.94 35.41 -80.81
N SER A 21 57.01 35.94 -80.20
CA SER A 21 58.19 36.56 -80.86
C SER A 21 59.06 37.39 -79.89
N SER A 22 60.35 37.03 -79.78
CA SER A 22 61.46 37.85 -79.23
C SER A 22 61.86 38.98 -80.23
N PRO A 23 62.94 39.78 -80.05
CA PRO A 23 63.64 40.29 -78.85
C PRO A 23 63.96 41.82 -78.96
N SER A 24 64.48 42.46 -77.90
CA SER A 24 65.59 43.44 -78.05
C SER A 24 66.17 43.89 -76.70
N LEU A 25 67.48 44.15 -76.74
CA LEU A 25 68.43 44.41 -75.67
C LEU A 25 68.79 45.91 -75.66
N GLY A 26 68.97 46.53 -74.49
CA GLY A 26 69.57 47.86 -74.30
C GLY A 26 69.83 48.08 -72.82
N LEU A 27 71.00 47.74 -72.30
CA LEU A 27 72.25 48.53 -72.22
C LEU A 27 72.15 49.75 -71.29
N LEU A 28 72.82 49.61 -70.14
CA LEU A 28 73.46 50.62 -69.27
C LEU A 28 72.68 51.88 -68.87
N ASN A 29 72.27 51.92 -67.59
CA ASN A 29 72.32 53.13 -66.78
C ASN A 29 73.09 52.85 -65.48
N GLU A 30 73.97 53.80 -65.17
CA GLU A 30 74.96 53.83 -64.09
C GLU A 30 74.35 53.82 -62.67
N PRO A 31 75.04 53.29 -61.65
CA PRO A 31 74.57 53.33 -60.27
C PRO A 31 75.05 54.60 -59.55
N SER A 32 74.22 55.14 -58.66
CA SER A 32 74.63 56.12 -57.66
C SER A 32 73.81 55.98 -56.37
N PRO A 33 74.37 56.36 -55.21
CA PRO A 33 74.62 55.42 -54.13
C PRO A 33 73.78 55.71 -52.89
N GLY A 34 73.47 54.66 -52.15
CA GLY A 34 72.75 54.73 -50.87
C GLY A 34 73.06 53.52 -50.00
N PHE A 35 74.34 53.26 -49.77
CA PHE A 35 74.82 52.55 -48.59
C PHE A 35 74.26 53.30 -47.37
N PHE A 36 73.23 52.76 -46.73
CA PHE A 36 72.88 52.86 -45.29
C PHE A 36 71.35 52.66 -45.17
N PRO A 37 70.89 51.51 -44.65
CA PRO A 37 69.47 51.30 -44.41
C PRO A 37 68.94 52.38 -43.44
N SER A 38 67.75 52.90 -43.72
CA SER A 38 67.12 53.89 -42.84
C SER A 38 66.88 53.27 -41.45
N LYS A 39 66.90 54.07 -40.38
CA LYS A 39 66.65 53.57 -39.00
C LYS A 39 65.38 52.71 -38.91
N GLY A 40 64.36 53.02 -39.72
CA GLY A 40 63.13 52.24 -39.81
C GLY A 40 63.28 50.89 -40.51
N GLU A 41 64.10 50.79 -41.57
CA GLU A 41 64.39 49.51 -42.24
C GLU A 41 65.25 48.59 -41.37
N ILE A 42 66.20 49.14 -40.61
CA ILE A 42 66.99 48.38 -39.64
C ILE A 42 66.08 47.79 -38.55
N ILE A 43 65.17 48.60 -37.99
CA ILE A 43 64.20 48.12 -36.98
C ILE A 43 63.27 47.05 -37.58
N ARG A 44 62.82 47.23 -38.82
CA ARG A 44 61.98 46.24 -39.51
C ARG A 44 62.73 44.93 -39.75
N LEU A 45 64.00 44.99 -40.11
CA LEU A 45 64.84 43.81 -40.30
C LEU A 45 65.07 43.05 -38.99
N PHE A 46 65.38 43.77 -37.89
CA PHE A 46 65.48 43.17 -36.56
C PHE A 46 64.15 42.62 -36.06
N GLY A 47 63.02 43.28 -36.35
CA GLY A 47 61.69 42.78 -36.02
C GLY A 47 61.35 41.48 -36.75
N VAL A 48 61.63 41.41 -38.05
CA VAL A 48 61.44 40.18 -38.84
C VAL A 48 62.37 39.06 -38.36
N LEU A 49 63.63 39.38 -38.03
CA LEU A 49 64.58 38.42 -37.49
C LEU A 49 64.13 37.89 -36.12
N ALA A 50 63.66 38.75 -35.23
CA ALA A 50 63.16 38.36 -33.92
C ALA A 50 61.92 37.46 -34.01
N ILE A 51 60.99 37.76 -34.92
CA ILE A 51 59.81 36.93 -35.20
C ILE A 51 60.23 35.57 -35.76
N ALA A 52 61.16 35.54 -36.72
CA ALA A 52 61.64 34.29 -37.30
C ALA A 52 62.33 33.40 -36.26
N VAL A 53 63.16 33.98 -35.39
CA VAL A 53 63.84 33.26 -34.30
C VAL A 53 62.83 32.73 -33.27
N THR A 54 61.87 33.55 -32.84
CA THR A 54 60.85 33.11 -31.86
C THR A 54 59.95 32.03 -32.41
N VAL A 55 59.49 32.15 -33.67
CA VAL A 55 58.70 31.11 -34.33
C VAL A 55 59.51 29.83 -34.50
N GLY A 56 60.78 29.93 -34.92
CA GLY A 56 61.66 28.77 -35.04
C GLY A 56 61.89 28.05 -33.70
N MET A 57 62.09 28.80 -32.63
CA MET A 57 62.31 28.26 -31.28
C MET A 57 61.03 27.62 -30.71
N ALA A 58 59.87 28.26 -30.91
CA ALA A 58 58.58 27.70 -30.51
C ALA A 58 58.23 26.42 -31.29
N CYS A 59 58.47 26.41 -32.61
CA CYS A 59 58.26 25.21 -33.43
C CYS A 59 59.19 24.08 -33.00
N ASN A 60 60.48 24.34 -32.77
CA ASN A 60 61.42 23.33 -32.29
C ASN A 60 60.99 22.76 -30.93
N TYR A 61 60.61 23.62 -29.99
CA TYR A 61 60.12 23.21 -28.67
C TYR A 61 58.86 22.33 -28.76
N ILE A 62 57.88 22.72 -29.59
CA ILE A 62 56.66 21.93 -29.83
C ILE A 62 57.00 20.58 -30.48
N THR A 63 57.87 20.56 -31.49
CA THR A 63 58.29 19.30 -32.13
C THR A 63 59.04 18.40 -31.16
N THR A 64 59.84 18.95 -30.25
CA THR A 64 60.59 18.19 -29.25
C THR A 64 59.67 17.57 -28.20
N ILE A 65 58.61 18.27 -27.80
CA ILE A 65 57.61 17.74 -26.86
C ILE A 65 56.75 16.67 -27.51
N LEU A 66 56.28 16.90 -28.74
CA LEU A 66 55.43 15.96 -29.45
C LEU A 66 56.18 14.70 -29.92
N ASN A 67 57.49 14.81 -30.20
CA ASN A 67 58.33 13.67 -30.60
C ASN A 67 58.96 12.90 -29.43
N ARG A 68 58.72 13.29 -28.17
CA ARG A 68 59.11 12.45 -27.03
C ARG A 68 58.18 11.24 -26.98
N GLN A 69 58.62 10.16 -27.61
CA GLN A 69 58.02 8.85 -27.38
C GLN A 69 58.21 8.49 -25.89
N PRO A 70 57.16 8.06 -25.19
CA PRO A 70 57.29 7.61 -23.82
C PRO A 70 58.22 6.40 -23.77
N LYS A 71 59.06 6.31 -22.73
CA LYS A 71 59.99 5.17 -22.58
C LYS A 71 59.20 3.84 -22.53
N PRO A 72 59.69 2.77 -23.16
CA PRO A 72 59.08 1.44 -23.03
C PRO A 72 59.19 0.96 -21.57
N PHE A 73 58.36 -0.01 -21.19
CA PHE A 73 58.53 -0.66 -19.88
C PHE A 73 59.68 -1.67 -19.91
N CYS A 74 60.29 -1.94 -18.76
CA CYS A 74 61.23 -3.05 -18.61
C CYS A 74 60.47 -4.37 -18.47
N ASP A 75 60.99 -5.45 -19.04
CA ASP A 75 60.31 -6.75 -19.03
C ASP A 75 60.32 -7.39 -17.64
N SER A 76 59.22 -8.08 -17.29
CA SER A 76 58.98 -8.56 -15.92
C SER A 76 59.79 -9.81 -15.56
N ASP A 77 60.36 -10.49 -16.55
CA ASP A 77 61.23 -11.67 -16.45
C ASP A 77 62.73 -11.35 -16.64
N GLY A 78 63.06 -10.07 -16.81
CA GLY A 78 64.42 -9.57 -16.97
C GLY A 78 65.30 -9.76 -15.74
N SER A 79 66.59 -9.99 -15.97
CA SER A 79 67.59 -10.15 -14.91
C SER A 79 67.72 -8.87 -14.07
N PRO A 80 68.23 -8.94 -12.82
CA PRO A 80 68.39 -7.77 -11.94
C PRO A 80 69.22 -6.62 -12.54
N GLU A 81 69.97 -6.87 -13.62
CA GLU A 81 70.81 -5.89 -14.31
C GLU A 81 69.99 -4.93 -15.20
N ASP A 82 68.75 -5.28 -15.58
CA ASP A 82 67.88 -4.41 -16.40
C ASP A 82 67.21 -3.26 -15.62
N PHE A 83 67.24 -3.31 -14.28
CA PHE A 83 66.69 -2.25 -13.42
C PHE A 83 67.55 -0.97 -13.39
N ILE A 84 68.77 -1.01 -13.94
CA ILE A 84 69.73 0.11 -13.98
C ILE A 84 69.74 0.78 -15.38
N SER A 85 68.87 0.33 -16.29
CA SER A 85 68.86 0.84 -17.66
C SER A 85 68.01 2.11 -17.77
N ASP A 86 68.64 3.26 -17.98
CA ASP A 86 67.97 4.56 -18.25
C ASP A 86 67.05 4.53 -19.49
N PHE A 87 67.02 3.43 -20.23
CA PHE A 87 66.28 3.23 -21.47
C PHE A 87 64.83 2.77 -21.26
N CYS A 88 64.47 2.20 -20.10
CA CYS A 88 63.11 1.71 -19.83
C CYS A 88 62.57 2.21 -18.49
N GLU A 89 61.24 2.25 -18.37
CA GLU A 89 60.55 2.50 -17.11
C GLU A 89 60.24 1.18 -16.40
N PRO A 90 60.38 1.10 -15.07
CA PRO A 90 60.07 -0.12 -14.34
C PRO A 90 58.61 -0.53 -14.53
N CYS A 91 58.36 -1.84 -14.59
CA CYS A 91 57.00 -2.35 -14.74
C CYS A 91 56.13 -1.94 -13.53
N PRO A 92 54.97 -1.31 -13.74
CA PRO A 92 54.10 -0.87 -12.66
C PRO A 92 53.50 -2.07 -11.92
N LYS A 93 53.12 -1.86 -10.64
CA LYS A 93 52.47 -2.89 -9.83
C LYS A 93 51.18 -3.38 -10.52
N ASN A 94 50.92 -4.70 -10.40
CA ASN A 94 49.77 -5.38 -11.02
C ASN A 94 49.78 -5.35 -12.56
N GLY A 95 50.94 -5.08 -13.17
CA GLY A 95 51.20 -5.19 -14.59
C GLY A 95 52.13 -6.36 -14.91
N GLU A 96 51.94 -6.96 -16.08
CA GLU A 96 52.87 -7.85 -16.76
C GLU A 96 53.42 -7.09 -17.96
N CYS A 97 54.73 -6.86 -17.96
CA CYS A 97 55.42 -6.14 -19.02
C CYS A 97 56.24 -7.09 -19.88
N PHE A 98 56.02 -7.05 -21.20
CA PHE A 98 56.74 -7.88 -22.17
C PHE A 98 57.03 -7.09 -23.45
N ASN A 99 58.28 -7.12 -23.93
CA ASN A 99 58.79 -6.29 -25.03
C ASN A 99 58.40 -4.80 -24.89
N GLY A 100 58.43 -4.27 -23.67
CA GLY A 100 58.06 -2.88 -23.39
C GLY A 100 56.58 -2.54 -23.43
N ASN A 101 55.70 -3.53 -23.64
CA ASN A 101 54.26 -3.37 -23.56
C ASN A 101 53.75 -3.75 -22.17
N LEU A 102 52.89 -2.89 -21.60
CA LEU A 102 52.18 -3.16 -20.36
C LEU A 102 50.83 -3.84 -20.65
N GLU A 103 50.67 -5.04 -20.12
CA GLU A 103 49.41 -5.76 -19.93
C GLU A 103 49.08 -5.80 -18.43
N CYS A 104 47.80 -5.73 -18.04
CA CYS A 104 47.43 -5.73 -16.62
C CYS A 104 46.98 -7.12 -16.19
N VAL A 105 47.35 -7.52 -14.97
CA VAL A 105 46.90 -8.80 -14.40
C VAL A 105 45.37 -8.82 -14.26
N ARG A 106 44.78 -10.02 -14.23
CA ARG A 106 43.32 -10.19 -14.13
C ARG A 106 42.77 -9.42 -12.92
N GLY A 107 41.70 -8.65 -13.13
CA GLY A 107 41.14 -7.77 -12.10
C GLY A 107 41.60 -6.32 -12.17
N TYR A 108 42.59 -6.00 -13.01
CA TYR A 108 43.12 -4.65 -13.20
C TYR A 108 42.95 -4.20 -14.65
N ARG A 109 42.60 -2.92 -14.83
CA ARG A 109 42.43 -2.26 -16.12
C ARG A 109 43.56 -1.26 -16.33
N LYS A 110 44.08 -1.21 -17.56
CA LYS A 110 45.12 -0.27 -17.96
C LYS A 110 44.58 1.16 -17.94
N HIS A 111 45.16 2.02 -17.11
CA HIS A 111 44.87 3.44 -17.04
C HIS A 111 46.17 4.22 -17.25
N GLY A 112 46.36 4.73 -18.46
CA GLY A 112 47.61 5.38 -18.87
C GLY A 112 48.80 4.41 -18.81
N ARG A 113 49.72 4.69 -17.89
CA ARG A 113 50.96 3.92 -17.65
C ARG A 113 50.89 3.07 -16.36
N SER A 114 49.70 2.84 -15.84
CA SER A 114 49.49 2.07 -14.59
C SER A 114 48.32 1.11 -14.72
N CYS A 115 48.31 0.07 -13.88
CA CYS A 115 47.22 -0.88 -13.76
C CYS A 115 46.41 -0.55 -12.50
N VAL A 116 45.15 -0.18 -12.70
CA VAL A 116 44.22 0.21 -11.63
C VAL A 116 43.16 -0.87 -11.50
N GLU A 117 42.67 -1.14 -10.28
CA GLU A 117 41.61 -2.13 -10.08
C GLU A 117 40.41 -1.84 -10.98
N ASP A 118 39.90 -2.87 -11.63
CA ASP A 118 38.72 -2.76 -12.45
C ASP A 118 37.49 -2.56 -11.54
N GLY A 119 36.93 -1.35 -11.58
CA GLY A 119 35.77 -0.98 -10.79
C GLY A 119 34.55 -1.85 -11.07
N GLU A 120 34.40 -2.36 -12.29
CA GLU A 120 33.30 -3.23 -12.70
C GLU A 120 33.45 -4.62 -12.06
N ILE A 121 34.65 -5.19 -12.07
CA ILE A 121 34.98 -6.45 -11.39
C ILE A 121 34.77 -6.30 -9.89
N ASN A 122 35.23 -5.20 -9.30
CA ASN A 122 35.10 -4.96 -7.87
C ASN A 122 33.63 -4.79 -7.44
N GLN A 123 32.84 -4.03 -8.21
CA GLN A 123 31.41 -3.86 -7.97
C GLN A 123 30.66 -5.19 -8.11
N THR A 124 30.95 -5.94 -9.17
CA THR A 124 30.29 -7.23 -9.41
C THR A 124 30.68 -8.25 -8.34
N ALA A 125 31.94 -8.27 -7.88
CA ALA A 125 32.37 -9.10 -6.76
C ALA A 125 31.62 -8.75 -5.47
N LYS A 126 31.38 -7.46 -5.23
CA LYS A 126 30.58 -6.99 -4.09
C LYS A 126 29.12 -7.42 -4.20
N GLU A 127 28.51 -7.34 -5.38
CA GLU A 127 27.13 -7.81 -5.58
C GLU A 127 27.01 -9.34 -5.43
N LEU A 128 28.00 -10.08 -5.94
CA LEU A 128 28.09 -11.53 -5.79
C LEU A 128 28.26 -11.94 -4.33
N SER A 129 29.12 -11.22 -3.57
CA SER A 129 29.32 -11.47 -2.15
C SER A 129 28.02 -11.29 -1.35
N LYS A 130 27.25 -10.22 -1.63
CA LYS A 130 25.93 -10.00 -1.01
C LYS A 130 24.92 -11.10 -1.36
N TRP A 131 24.96 -11.61 -2.59
CA TRP A 131 24.09 -12.71 -2.99
C TRP A 131 24.41 -13.99 -2.20
N VAL A 132 25.70 -14.30 -2.02
CA VAL A 132 26.13 -15.43 -1.20
C VAL A 132 25.75 -15.22 0.27
N GLU A 133 25.98 -14.03 0.83
CA GLU A 133 25.56 -13.68 2.20
C GLU A 133 24.05 -13.90 2.39
N LEU A 134 23.23 -13.38 1.47
CA LEU A 134 21.78 -13.57 1.49
C LEU A 134 21.43 -15.06 1.50
N ARG A 135 22.06 -15.86 0.63
CA ARG A 135 21.77 -17.30 0.50
C ARG A 135 22.10 -18.08 1.77
N VAL A 136 23.27 -17.81 2.37
CA VAL A 136 23.71 -18.46 3.61
C VAL A 136 22.85 -18.01 4.80
N CYS A 137 22.55 -16.72 4.90
CA CYS A 137 21.73 -16.18 5.98
C CYS A 137 20.26 -16.62 5.87
N GLU A 138 19.71 -16.77 4.67
CA GLU A 138 18.37 -17.33 4.48
C GLU A 138 18.28 -18.79 4.95
N ALA A 139 19.29 -19.62 4.62
CA ALA A 139 19.36 -21.00 5.11
C ALA A 139 19.46 -21.05 6.64
N TYR A 140 20.32 -20.21 7.23
CA TYR A 140 20.45 -20.07 8.69
C TYR A 140 19.12 -19.68 9.34
N VAL A 141 18.43 -18.68 8.79
CA VAL A 141 17.14 -18.20 9.30
C VAL A 141 16.07 -19.29 9.23
N ARG A 142 15.94 -20.03 8.11
CA ARG A 142 15.00 -21.16 8.01
C ARG A 142 15.26 -22.23 9.05
N SER A 143 16.55 -22.56 9.29
CA SER A 143 16.92 -23.54 10.30
C SER A 143 16.59 -23.06 11.72
N THR A 144 16.70 -21.75 11.98
CA THR A 144 16.44 -21.16 13.31
C THR A 144 14.95 -20.93 13.58
N CYS A 145 14.21 -20.49 12.57
CA CYS A 145 12.80 -20.09 12.66
C CYS A 145 11.84 -21.27 12.50
N ASP A 146 12.05 -22.09 11.48
CA ASP A 146 11.16 -23.18 11.12
C ASP A 146 11.67 -24.53 11.60
N LYS A 147 12.91 -24.60 12.13
CA LYS A 147 13.64 -25.83 12.44
C LYS A 147 13.84 -26.72 11.21
N ILE A 148 13.89 -26.11 10.02
CA ILE A 148 14.04 -26.78 8.73
C ILE A 148 15.38 -26.39 8.10
N GLY A 149 16.16 -27.37 7.67
CA GLY A 149 17.43 -27.17 6.97
C GLY A 149 18.66 -27.18 7.89
N THR A 150 19.82 -26.78 7.34
CA THR A 150 21.10 -26.80 8.04
C THR A 150 21.57 -25.39 8.41
N VAL A 151 22.17 -25.26 9.60
CA VAL A 151 22.79 -24.01 10.08
C VAL A 151 24.08 -23.71 9.31
N TRP A 152 24.80 -24.77 8.90
CA TRP A 152 26.03 -24.73 8.15
C TRP A 152 25.74 -25.12 6.69
N VAL A 153 26.18 -24.28 5.75
CA VAL A 153 26.00 -24.46 4.31
C VAL A 153 27.34 -24.80 3.69
N GLN A 154 27.40 -25.81 2.83
CA GLN A 154 28.65 -26.20 2.18
C GLN A 154 29.06 -25.17 1.12
N GLU A 155 30.32 -24.74 1.15
CA GLU A 155 30.85 -23.81 0.15
C GLU A 155 30.72 -24.38 -1.27
N SER A 156 30.97 -25.69 -1.42
CA SER A 156 30.86 -26.37 -2.72
C SER A 156 29.45 -26.33 -3.33
N GLU A 157 28.40 -26.29 -2.50
CA GLU A 157 27.02 -26.18 -2.97
C GLU A 157 26.74 -24.76 -3.51
N ILE A 158 27.23 -23.74 -2.80
CA ILE A 158 27.14 -22.34 -3.22
C ILE A 158 27.93 -22.12 -4.51
N LEU A 159 29.14 -22.67 -4.61
CA LEU A 159 29.98 -22.58 -5.80
C LEU A 159 29.30 -23.20 -7.02
N LYS A 160 28.57 -24.32 -6.84
CA LYS A 160 27.76 -24.95 -7.90
C LYS A 160 26.55 -24.10 -8.30
N GLU A 161 25.87 -23.46 -7.34
CA GLU A 161 24.78 -22.53 -7.65
C GLU A 161 25.29 -21.33 -8.45
N LEU A 162 26.45 -20.77 -8.06
CA LEU A 162 27.11 -19.68 -8.78
C LEU A 162 27.45 -20.07 -10.23
N ASP A 163 27.86 -21.32 -10.48
CA ASP A 163 28.23 -21.78 -11.82
C ASP A 163 27.05 -21.92 -12.80
N LYS A 164 25.81 -21.80 -12.32
CA LYS A 164 24.60 -21.83 -13.16
C LYS A 164 24.60 -20.67 -14.16
N GLN A 165 24.19 -20.98 -15.39
CA GLN A 165 24.20 -20.02 -16.49
C GLN A 165 23.34 -18.78 -16.22
N GLU A 166 22.18 -18.94 -15.56
CA GLU A 166 21.30 -17.82 -15.18
C GLU A 166 22.01 -16.77 -14.32
N LEU A 167 22.86 -17.21 -13.38
CA LEU A 167 23.63 -16.31 -12.52
C LEU A 167 24.78 -15.65 -13.29
N LYS A 168 25.46 -16.41 -14.16
CA LYS A 168 26.49 -15.84 -15.05
C LYS A 168 25.93 -14.74 -15.95
N GLU A 169 24.75 -14.96 -16.54
CA GLU A 169 24.06 -13.97 -17.38
C GLU A 169 23.60 -12.76 -16.56
N LYS A 170 23.08 -12.97 -15.35
CA LYS A 170 22.63 -11.89 -14.45
C LYS A 170 23.75 -10.91 -14.11
N PHE A 171 24.99 -11.38 -13.96
CA PHE A 171 26.14 -10.55 -13.62
C PHE A 171 26.94 -10.06 -14.83
N GLY A 172 26.56 -10.44 -16.07
CA GLY A 172 27.04 -9.83 -17.31
C GLY A 172 28.54 -9.94 -17.62
N LEU A 173 29.30 -10.77 -16.90
CA LEU A 173 30.76 -10.86 -17.03
C LEU A 173 31.18 -11.89 -18.09
N LYS A 174 32.26 -11.58 -18.82
CA LYS A 174 32.98 -12.55 -19.67
C LYS A 174 33.52 -13.71 -18.83
N SER A 175 33.62 -14.91 -19.40
CA SER A 175 34.09 -16.13 -18.69
C SER A 175 35.38 -15.91 -17.90
N ASP A 176 36.29 -15.15 -18.49
CA ASP A 176 37.66 -15.00 -17.99
C ASP A 176 37.74 -14.05 -16.79
N SER A 177 36.86 -13.03 -16.74
CA SER A 177 36.72 -12.14 -15.58
C SER A 177 35.81 -12.73 -14.51
N TYR A 178 34.83 -13.56 -14.89
CA TYR A 178 33.88 -14.17 -13.95
C TYR A 178 34.57 -15.04 -12.89
N MET A 179 35.56 -15.84 -13.26
CA MET A 179 36.28 -16.70 -12.30
C MET A 179 37.05 -15.89 -11.24
N PHE A 180 37.71 -14.81 -11.66
CA PHE A 180 38.41 -13.91 -10.75
C PHE A 180 37.42 -13.16 -9.84
N THR A 181 36.30 -12.65 -10.40
CA THR A 181 35.22 -12.03 -9.63
C THR A 181 34.64 -12.98 -8.60
N LYS A 182 34.42 -14.25 -8.97
CA LYS A 182 33.94 -15.31 -8.07
C LYS A 182 34.89 -15.51 -6.91
N GLN A 183 36.20 -15.64 -7.18
CA GLN A 183 37.21 -15.77 -6.13
C GLN A 183 37.22 -14.56 -5.18
N LYS A 184 37.29 -13.34 -5.72
CA LYS A 184 37.29 -12.10 -4.92
C LYS A 184 36.02 -11.98 -4.05
N ALA A 185 34.87 -12.40 -4.58
CA ALA A 185 33.61 -12.43 -3.84
C ALA A 185 33.66 -13.43 -2.68
N MET A 186 34.17 -14.64 -2.91
CA MET A 186 34.30 -15.66 -1.86
C MET A 186 35.27 -15.23 -0.76
N GLU A 187 36.40 -14.63 -1.11
CA GLU A 187 37.34 -14.06 -0.12
C GLU A 187 36.67 -12.98 0.74
N THR A 188 35.81 -12.15 0.14
CA THR A 188 35.03 -11.15 0.87
C THR A 188 34.02 -11.81 1.82
N VAL A 189 33.29 -12.83 1.35
CA VAL A 189 32.30 -13.58 2.14
C VAL A 189 32.96 -14.31 3.32
N GLU A 190 34.13 -14.88 3.11
CA GLU A 190 34.87 -15.57 4.17
C GLU A 190 35.29 -14.64 5.31
N SER A 191 35.48 -13.35 5.00
CA SER A 191 35.78 -12.34 6.01
C SER A 191 34.54 -11.89 6.80
N SER A 192 33.34 -12.00 6.20
CA SER A 192 32.07 -11.53 6.81
C SER A 192 31.27 -12.64 7.49
N LEU A 193 31.44 -13.89 7.08
CA LEU A 193 30.72 -15.06 7.59
C LEU A 193 31.59 -15.94 8.51
N GLU A 194 30.94 -16.73 9.36
CA GLU A 194 31.63 -17.75 10.15
C GLU A 194 32.00 -18.93 9.25
N THR A 195 33.25 -19.37 9.30
CA THR A 195 33.74 -20.50 8.49
C THR A 195 34.25 -21.63 9.36
N ARG A 196 34.01 -22.86 8.93
CA ARG A 196 34.47 -24.08 9.59
C ARG A 196 34.89 -25.12 8.55
N LYS A 197 35.83 -26.01 8.89
CA LYS A 197 36.04 -27.26 8.15
C LYS A 197 35.10 -28.34 8.67
N GLY A 198 34.22 -28.82 7.79
CA GLY A 198 33.31 -29.92 8.06
C GLY A 198 34.03 -31.27 8.19
N VAL A 199 33.27 -32.33 8.45
CA VAL A 199 33.79 -33.69 8.74
C VAL A 199 34.62 -34.27 7.60
N HIS A 200 34.32 -33.88 6.36
CA HIS A 200 35.02 -34.34 5.15
C HIS A 200 36.15 -33.40 4.70
N GLY A 201 36.54 -32.42 5.54
CA GLY A 201 37.50 -31.38 5.18
C GLY A 201 36.95 -30.28 4.25
N ILE A 202 35.68 -30.39 3.86
CA ILE A 202 34.96 -29.40 3.04
C ILE A 202 34.68 -28.17 3.90
N LYS A 203 34.88 -26.97 3.32
CA LYS A 203 34.61 -25.71 4.01
C LYS A 203 33.10 -25.45 4.05
N GLU A 204 32.62 -25.07 5.23
CA GLU A 204 31.23 -24.75 5.51
C GLU A 204 31.13 -23.30 6.00
N LEU A 205 30.09 -22.62 5.54
CA LEU A 205 29.78 -21.23 5.88
C LEU A 205 28.56 -21.19 6.78
N LYS A 206 28.58 -20.30 7.77
CA LYS A 206 27.46 -20.01 8.67
C LYS A 206 27.26 -18.50 8.76
N CYS A 207 26.00 -18.08 8.75
CA CYS A 207 25.65 -16.69 8.99
C CYS A 207 25.82 -16.36 10.49
N PRO A 208 26.56 -15.30 10.85
CA PRO A 208 26.67 -14.83 12.22
C PRO A 208 25.31 -14.43 12.78
N ASP A 209 25.08 -14.60 14.09
CA ASP A 209 23.77 -14.36 14.70
C ASP A 209 23.29 -12.89 14.51
N TRP A 210 24.20 -11.92 14.61
CA TRP A 210 23.92 -10.49 14.40
C TRP A 210 23.53 -10.16 12.95
N LEU A 211 24.09 -10.87 11.99
CA LEU A 211 23.77 -10.71 10.57
C LEU A 211 22.46 -11.43 10.25
N GLY A 212 22.27 -12.62 10.81
CA GLY A 212 21.06 -13.42 10.71
C GLY A 212 19.82 -12.67 11.20
N GLU A 213 19.94 -11.86 12.26
CA GLU A 213 18.85 -11.03 12.78
C GLU A 213 18.27 -10.08 11.73
N ARG A 214 19.09 -9.54 10.81
CA ARG A 214 18.62 -8.64 9.73
C ARG A 214 17.82 -9.37 8.66
N TYR A 215 18.07 -10.66 8.47
CA TYR A 215 17.41 -11.49 7.47
C TYR A 215 16.22 -12.28 8.05
N LYS A 216 15.92 -12.15 9.35
CA LYS A 216 14.77 -12.81 9.96
C LYS A 216 13.45 -12.20 9.45
N PRO A 217 12.52 -13.01 8.94
CA PRO A 217 11.21 -12.51 8.56
C PRO A 217 10.41 -12.15 9.81
N LEU A 218 9.63 -11.07 9.72
CA LEU A 218 8.70 -10.63 10.78
C LEU A 218 7.85 -11.75 11.41
N PRO A 219 7.23 -12.68 10.64
CA PRO A 219 6.47 -13.78 11.23
C PRO A 219 7.30 -14.68 12.15
N CYS A 220 8.60 -14.88 11.86
CA CYS A 220 9.48 -15.63 12.75
C CYS A 220 9.69 -14.90 14.08
N TYR A 221 9.91 -13.58 14.02
CA TYR A 221 10.07 -12.77 15.22
C TYR A 221 8.83 -12.83 16.10
N ILE A 222 7.64 -12.66 15.51
CA ILE A 222 6.37 -12.74 16.22
C ILE A 222 6.20 -14.14 16.81
N ARG A 223 6.46 -15.21 16.04
CA ARG A 223 6.33 -16.59 16.52
C ARG A 223 7.25 -16.88 17.71
N GLN A 224 8.53 -16.51 17.62
CA GLN A 224 9.48 -16.68 18.72
C GLN A 224 9.07 -15.86 19.94
N TRP A 225 8.61 -14.63 19.73
CA TRP A 225 8.12 -13.76 20.81
C TRP A 225 6.87 -14.33 21.50
N VAL A 226 5.89 -14.80 20.71
CA VAL A 226 4.66 -15.42 21.21
C VAL A 226 4.97 -16.70 21.97
N LEU A 227 5.86 -17.56 21.46
CA LEU A 227 6.25 -18.79 22.16
C LEU A 227 6.97 -18.48 23.47
N LYS A 228 7.85 -17.47 23.48
CA LYS A 228 8.56 -17.03 24.70
C LYS A 228 7.61 -16.45 25.76
N HIS A 229 6.55 -15.76 25.33
CA HIS A 229 5.58 -15.12 26.21
C HIS A 229 4.22 -15.83 26.22
N ALA A 230 4.17 -17.12 25.84
CA ALA A 230 2.91 -17.84 25.64
C ALA A 230 2.05 -17.86 26.92
N PHE A 231 2.70 -17.97 28.08
CA PHE A 231 2.04 -17.96 29.39
C PHE A 231 1.25 -16.67 29.65
N PHE A 232 1.67 -15.53 29.09
CA PHE A 232 0.97 -14.25 29.22
C PHE A 232 0.01 -13.96 28.07
N VAL A 233 0.40 -14.31 26.83
CA VAL A 233 -0.41 -14.01 25.64
C VAL A 233 -1.71 -14.82 25.63
N VAL A 234 -1.65 -16.12 25.93
CA VAL A 234 -2.83 -17.01 25.89
C VAL A 234 -3.96 -16.56 26.83
N PRO A 235 -3.72 -16.26 28.13
CA PRO A 235 -4.80 -15.81 29.01
C PRO A 235 -5.34 -14.44 28.59
N VAL A 236 -4.50 -13.50 28.17
CA VAL A 236 -4.95 -12.18 27.70
C VAL A 236 -5.84 -12.30 26.47
N CYS A 237 -5.44 -13.10 25.47
CA CYS A 237 -6.26 -13.34 24.29
C CYS A 237 -7.60 -14.02 24.66
N SER A 238 -7.57 -15.00 25.56
CA SER A 238 -8.78 -15.70 26.02
C SER A 238 -9.76 -14.75 26.72
N LEU A 239 -9.25 -13.83 27.55
CA LEU A 239 -10.04 -12.79 28.21
C LEU A 239 -10.67 -11.84 27.20
N LEU A 240 -9.93 -11.40 26.18
CA LEU A 240 -10.47 -10.52 25.14
C LEU A 240 -11.59 -11.20 24.34
N VAL A 241 -11.41 -12.47 23.95
CA VAL A 241 -12.45 -13.24 23.28
C VAL A 241 -13.67 -13.43 24.19
N GLY A 242 -13.44 -13.71 25.48
CA GLY A 242 -14.50 -13.80 26.48
C GLY A 242 -15.29 -12.50 26.62
N LEU A 243 -14.62 -11.34 26.66
CA LEU A 243 -15.28 -10.03 26.73
C LEU A 243 -16.08 -9.72 25.45
N VAL A 244 -15.50 -9.97 24.27
CA VAL A 244 -16.19 -9.73 22.99
C VAL A 244 -17.42 -10.62 22.86
N THR A 245 -17.32 -11.89 23.22
CA THR A 245 -18.48 -12.81 23.20
C THR A 245 -19.55 -12.41 24.20
N LEU A 246 -19.16 -12.01 25.43
CA LEU A 246 -20.10 -11.48 26.43
C LEU A 246 -20.84 -10.25 25.92
N VAL A 247 -20.12 -9.25 25.40
CA VAL A 247 -20.72 -8.03 24.84
C VAL A 247 -21.68 -8.36 23.70
N THR A 248 -21.30 -9.27 22.81
CA THR A 248 -22.16 -9.71 21.70
C THR A 248 -23.45 -10.36 22.20
N LEU A 249 -23.37 -11.20 23.24
CA LEU A 249 -24.54 -11.83 23.86
C LEU A 249 -25.45 -10.80 24.54
N LEU A 250 -24.88 -9.82 25.24
CA LEU A 250 -25.64 -8.74 25.88
C LEU A 250 -26.38 -7.88 24.83
N LEU A 251 -25.68 -7.45 23.78
CA LEU A 251 -26.29 -6.70 22.69
C LEU A 251 -27.43 -7.49 22.04
N ARG A 252 -27.22 -8.79 21.77
CA ARG A 252 -28.25 -9.66 21.21
C ARG A 252 -29.47 -9.78 22.13
N ARG A 253 -29.26 -9.86 23.45
CA ARG A 253 -30.34 -9.92 24.45
C ARG A 253 -31.16 -8.63 24.46
N VAL A 254 -30.50 -7.47 24.45
CA VAL A 254 -31.18 -6.15 24.42
C VAL A 254 -31.94 -5.96 23.11
N HIS A 255 -31.30 -6.24 21.97
CA HIS A 255 -31.96 -6.15 20.66
C HIS A 255 -33.19 -7.06 20.58
N ARG A 256 -33.09 -8.31 21.06
CA ARG A 256 -34.23 -9.23 21.10
C ARG A 256 -35.36 -8.69 21.97
N SER A 257 -35.05 -8.13 23.14
CA SER A 257 -36.06 -7.55 24.04
C SER A 257 -36.78 -6.36 23.41
N ARG A 258 -36.03 -5.45 22.76
CA ARG A 258 -36.62 -4.29 22.07
C ARG A 258 -37.49 -4.71 20.88
N TYR A 259 -37.01 -5.67 20.10
CA TYR A 259 -37.77 -6.23 18.98
C TYR A 259 -39.08 -6.87 19.45
N LEU A 260 -39.05 -7.66 20.53
CA LEU A 260 -40.25 -8.27 21.10
C LEU A 260 -41.26 -7.22 21.58
N SER A 261 -40.83 -6.17 22.29
CA SER A 261 -41.73 -5.09 22.75
C SER A 261 -42.40 -4.38 21.58
N SER A 262 -41.60 -3.84 20.66
CA SER A 262 -42.12 -3.06 19.53
C SER A 262 -43.02 -3.90 18.62
N ARG A 263 -42.65 -5.15 18.33
CA ARG A 263 -43.47 -6.04 17.51
C ARG A 263 -44.74 -6.47 18.23
N SER A 264 -44.70 -6.67 19.55
CA SER A 264 -45.91 -7.00 20.33
C SER A 264 -46.91 -5.84 20.36
N GLU A 265 -46.43 -4.60 20.46
CA GLU A 265 -47.27 -3.40 20.40
C GLU A 265 -47.94 -3.25 19.02
N GLU A 266 -47.19 -3.47 17.94
CA GLU A 266 -47.75 -3.44 16.57
C GLU A 266 -48.85 -4.49 16.37
N LEU A 267 -48.61 -5.72 16.84
CA LEU A 267 -49.60 -6.79 16.77
C LEU A 267 -50.83 -6.47 17.63
N TYR A 268 -50.63 -5.89 18.81
CA TYR A 268 -51.72 -5.45 19.67
C TYR A 268 -52.59 -4.37 18.99
N GLN A 269 -52.00 -3.38 18.33
CA GLN A 269 -52.76 -2.38 17.57
C GLN A 269 -53.59 -3.02 16.44
N GLN A 270 -53.01 -3.94 15.67
CA GLN A 270 -53.74 -4.67 14.62
C GLN A 270 -54.91 -5.50 15.18
N ILE A 271 -54.76 -6.05 16.39
CA ILE A 271 -55.83 -6.78 17.07
C ILE A 271 -56.95 -5.82 17.47
N CYS A 272 -56.60 -4.64 18.01
CA CYS A 272 -57.58 -3.60 18.33
C CYS A 272 -58.38 -3.20 17.09
N ASP A 273 -57.71 -2.92 15.97
CA ASP A 273 -58.36 -2.52 14.71
C ASP A 273 -59.34 -3.61 14.22
N ILE A 274 -58.92 -4.88 14.21
CA ILE A 274 -59.76 -6.00 13.76
C ILE A 274 -60.98 -6.17 14.69
N LEU A 275 -60.78 -6.09 16.00
CA LEU A 275 -61.86 -6.28 16.97
C LEU A 275 -62.84 -5.11 16.95
N GLU A 276 -62.35 -3.87 16.78
CA GLU A 276 -63.20 -2.69 16.61
C GLU A 276 -64.02 -2.78 15.32
N GLU A 277 -63.41 -3.16 14.19
CA GLU A 277 -64.10 -3.34 12.91
C GLU A 277 -65.21 -4.40 13.01
N LYS A 278 -64.92 -5.53 13.67
CA LYS A 278 -65.91 -6.59 13.93
C LYS A 278 -67.05 -6.13 14.82
N ALA A 279 -66.76 -5.34 15.85
CA ALA A 279 -67.78 -4.78 16.73
C ALA A 279 -68.69 -3.78 16.01
N VAL A 280 -68.12 -2.92 15.15
CA VAL A 280 -68.90 -1.98 14.30
C VAL A 280 -69.78 -2.74 13.30
N MET A 281 -69.23 -3.74 12.61
CA MET A 281 -70.00 -4.56 11.66
C MET A 281 -71.13 -5.35 12.33
N ALA A 282 -70.89 -5.95 13.50
CA ALA A 282 -71.93 -6.67 14.24
C ALA A 282 -73.12 -5.76 14.62
N LYS A 283 -72.84 -4.47 14.86
CA LYS A 283 -73.85 -3.48 15.26
C LYS A 283 -74.61 -2.86 14.08
N SER A 284 -73.99 -2.75 12.90
CA SER A 284 -74.65 -2.22 11.69
C SER A 284 -75.57 -3.23 11.01
N PHE A 285 -75.23 -4.53 11.07
CA PHE A 285 -76.04 -5.62 10.51
C PHE A 285 -77.05 -6.18 11.52
N ASN A 286 -77.96 -5.37 12.04
CA ASN A 286 -79.12 -5.78 12.87
C ASN A 286 -78.82 -6.86 13.96
N GLY A 287 -77.59 -6.95 14.47
CA GLY A 287 -77.18 -7.94 15.49
C GLY A 287 -76.86 -9.36 14.99
N GLU A 288 -76.73 -9.61 13.68
CA GLU A 288 -76.45 -10.95 13.12
C GLU A 288 -74.95 -11.28 12.98
N GLY A 289 -74.05 -10.31 13.17
CA GLY A 289 -72.60 -10.53 13.12
C GLY A 289 -72.00 -10.96 14.46
N GLU A 290 -71.02 -11.87 14.46
CA GLU A 290 -70.27 -12.25 15.66
C GLU A 290 -69.33 -11.09 16.08
N PRO A 291 -69.49 -10.49 17.28
CA PRO A 291 -68.67 -9.35 17.73
C PRO A 291 -67.31 -9.76 18.32
N TRP A 292 -66.95 -11.04 18.23
CA TRP A 292 -65.76 -11.62 18.85
C TRP A 292 -64.94 -12.43 17.85
N VAL A 293 -63.65 -12.60 18.13
CA VAL A 293 -62.70 -13.34 17.27
C VAL A 293 -61.94 -14.37 18.10
N VAL A 294 -61.67 -15.54 17.51
CA VAL A 294 -60.93 -16.63 18.19
C VAL A 294 -59.44 -16.28 18.30
N ASN A 295 -58.86 -16.38 19.52
CA ASN A 295 -57.44 -16.09 19.80
C ASN A 295 -56.50 -16.87 18.85
N SER A 296 -56.74 -18.16 18.64
CA SER A 296 -55.92 -18.97 17.73
C SER A 296 -55.95 -18.48 16.28
N TRP A 297 -57.09 -17.93 15.83
CA TRP A 297 -57.19 -17.35 14.50
C TRP A 297 -56.39 -16.05 14.39
N LEU A 298 -56.47 -15.16 15.39
CA LEU A 298 -55.65 -13.94 15.45
C LEU A 298 -54.16 -14.27 15.41
N ARG A 299 -53.72 -15.25 16.19
CA ARG A 299 -52.33 -15.70 16.19
C ARG A 299 -51.88 -16.21 14.82
N ASP A 300 -52.70 -17.04 14.18
CA ASP A 300 -52.33 -17.67 12.91
C ASP A 300 -52.42 -16.69 11.73
N HIS A 301 -53.32 -15.70 11.81
CA HIS A 301 -53.53 -14.64 10.82
C HIS A 301 -52.45 -13.54 10.91
N LEU A 302 -52.08 -13.13 12.12
CA LEU A 302 -51.18 -11.99 12.35
C LEU A 302 -49.70 -12.39 12.46
N LEU A 303 -49.39 -13.58 12.99
CA LEU A 303 -48.00 -14.01 13.12
C LEU A 303 -47.48 -14.64 11.83
N LEU A 304 -46.28 -14.22 11.41
CA LEU A 304 -45.56 -14.86 10.32
C LEU A 304 -45.13 -16.29 10.73
N PRO A 305 -44.99 -17.24 9.77
CA PRO A 305 -44.55 -18.62 10.07
C PRO A 305 -43.22 -18.72 10.84
N ARG A 306 -42.34 -17.72 10.75
CA ARG A 306 -41.09 -17.64 11.53
C ARG A 306 -41.32 -17.17 12.96
N GLU A 307 -42.25 -16.26 13.17
CA GLU A 307 -42.59 -15.67 14.47
C GLU A 307 -43.38 -16.66 15.35
N ARG A 308 -44.18 -17.55 14.74
CA ARG A 308 -44.92 -18.61 15.45
C ARG A 308 -44.03 -19.58 16.23
N LYS A 309 -42.73 -19.61 15.96
CA LYS A 309 -41.76 -20.44 16.69
C LYS A 309 -41.33 -19.80 18.02
N ASP A 310 -41.53 -18.50 18.21
CA ASP A 310 -41.18 -17.81 19.45
C ASP A 310 -42.43 -17.59 20.31
N PRO A 311 -42.66 -18.42 21.36
CA PRO A 311 -43.85 -18.29 22.20
C PRO A 311 -43.83 -17.00 23.04
N LEU A 312 -42.67 -16.35 23.20
CA LEU A 312 -42.53 -15.15 24.02
C LEU A 312 -43.18 -13.92 23.38
N LEU A 313 -43.23 -13.86 22.04
CA LEU A 313 -43.85 -12.76 21.33
C LEU A 313 -45.37 -12.73 21.57
N TRP A 314 -46.04 -13.87 21.37
CA TRP A 314 -47.49 -13.97 21.58
C TRP A 314 -47.86 -13.78 23.05
N LYS A 315 -47.05 -14.32 23.97
CA LYS A 315 -47.24 -14.10 25.40
C LYS A 315 -47.25 -12.60 25.76
N LYS A 316 -46.36 -11.80 25.14
CA LYS A 316 -46.32 -10.36 25.39
C LYS A 316 -47.55 -9.64 24.87
N VAL A 317 -48.10 -10.08 23.74
CA VAL A 317 -49.38 -9.57 23.20
C VAL A 317 -50.54 -9.93 24.13
N GLU A 318 -50.60 -11.16 24.64
CA GLU A 318 -51.62 -11.57 25.62
C GLU A 318 -51.56 -10.73 26.90
N GLU A 319 -50.37 -10.38 27.38
CA GLU A 319 -50.18 -9.44 28.50
C GLU A 319 -50.78 -8.06 28.18
N LEU A 320 -50.48 -7.48 27.01
CA LEU A 320 -51.03 -6.17 26.60
C LEU A 320 -52.57 -6.18 26.49
N VAL A 321 -53.14 -7.28 25.98
CA VAL A 321 -54.60 -7.42 25.84
C VAL A 321 -55.28 -7.57 27.21
N GLN A 322 -54.65 -8.25 28.16
CA GLN A 322 -55.19 -8.37 29.53
C GLN A 322 -55.13 -7.07 30.32
N GLU A 323 -54.15 -6.20 30.01
CA GLU A 323 -54.03 -4.88 30.62
C GLU A 323 -55.05 -3.86 30.06
N ASP A 324 -55.54 -4.06 28.83
CA ASP A 324 -56.52 -3.16 28.21
C ASP A 324 -57.96 -3.49 28.62
N THR A 325 -58.60 -2.56 29.33
CA THR A 325 -60.00 -2.70 29.78
C THR A 325 -61.03 -2.67 28.64
N ARG A 326 -60.65 -2.25 27.43
CA ARG A 326 -61.52 -2.23 26.25
C ARG A 326 -61.69 -3.61 25.62
N LEU A 327 -60.83 -4.56 25.95
CA LEU A 327 -60.84 -5.91 25.41
C LEU A 327 -61.27 -6.89 26.51
N ASP A 328 -62.17 -7.82 26.18
CA ASP A 328 -62.55 -8.90 27.10
C ASP A 328 -62.22 -10.28 26.53
N GLN A 329 -61.71 -11.14 27.40
CA GLN A 329 -61.31 -12.50 27.08
C GLN A 329 -62.34 -13.48 27.64
N LYS A 330 -63.18 -14.03 26.75
CA LYS A 330 -64.22 -14.99 27.14
C LYS A 330 -63.92 -16.39 26.59
N ARG A 331 -64.49 -17.40 27.26
CA ARG A 331 -64.53 -18.76 26.72
C ARG A 331 -65.88 -18.97 26.07
N ASN A 332 -65.90 -19.24 24.78
CA ASN A 332 -67.13 -19.46 24.02
C ASN A 332 -67.07 -20.79 23.27
N VAL A 333 -68.24 -21.39 23.03
CA VAL A 333 -68.37 -22.64 22.26
C VAL A 333 -68.42 -22.28 20.79
N VAL A 334 -67.32 -22.48 20.07
CA VAL A 334 -67.22 -22.20 18.64
C VAL A 334 -67.21 -23.53 17.90
N ARG A 335 -68.27 -23.82 17.14
CA ARG A 335 -68.44 -25.09 16.39
C ARG A 335 -68.30 -26.35 17.27
N GLY A 336 -68.83 -26.31 18.49
CA GLY A 336 -68.82 -27.45 19.43
C GLY A 336 -67.56 -27.58 20.29
N GLU A 337 -66.55 -26.71 20.11
CA GLU A 337 -65.32 -26.71 20.90
C GLU A 337 -65.26 -25.47 21.80
N MET A 338 -64.84 -25.65 23.06
CA MET A 338 -64.57 -24.53 23.97
C MET A 338 -63.29 -23.82 23.55
N LYS A 339 -63.41 -22.59 23.03
CA LYS A 339 -62.30 -21.77 22.57
C LYS A 339 -62.26 -20.42 23.29
N VAL A 340 -61.05 -19.88 23.40
CA VAL A 340 -60.83 -18.53 23.92
C VAL A 340 -61.10 -17.54 22.79
N VAL A 341 -62.01 -16.61 23.05
CA VAL A 341 -62.42 -15.56 22.12
C VAL A 341 -62.16 -14.20 22.75
N TRP A 342 -61.81 -13.23 21.92
CA TRP A 342 -61.59 -11.84 22.31
C TRP A 342 -62.69 -10.97 21.73
N GLU A 343 -63.20 -10.05 22.53
CA GLU A 343 -64.34 -9.18 22.20
C GLU A 343 -64.01 -7.73 22.56
N TRP A 344 -64.42 -6.80 21.71
CA TRP A 344 -64.32 -5.36 21.99
C TRP A 344 -65.50 -4.92 22.88
N GLN A 345 -65.19 -4.40 24.07
CA GLN A 345 -66.17 -3.85 25.03
C GLN A 345 -66.22 -2.31 25.00
N GLY A 346 -65.23 -1.65 24.38
CA GLY A 346 -65.22 -0.18 24.26
C GLY A 346 -66.31 0.35 23.31
N VAL A 347 -66.70 1.62 23.46
CA VAL A 347 -67.52 2.30 22.45
C VAL A 347 -66.63 2.59 21.24
N PRO A 348 -66.95 2.09 20.03
CA PRO A 348 -66.13 2.35 18.84
C PRO A 348 -66.08 3.84 18.54
N MET A 349 -64.92 4.37 18.17
CA MET A 349 -64.75 5.82 18.00
C MET A 349 -65.60 6.36 16.83
N CYS A 350 -65.84 5.54 15.81
CA CYS A 350 -66.79 5.84 14.73
C CYS A 350 -68.24 5.99 15.22
N TYR A 351 -68.61 5.32 16.31
CA TYR A 351 -69.96 5.39 16.88
C TYR A 351 -70.21 6.71 17.61
N ILE A 352 -69.15 7.32 18.17
CA ILE A 352 -69.22 8.65 18.79
C ILE A 352 -69.46 9.71 17.71
N ASN A 353 -68.72 9.64 16.60
CA ASN A 353 -68.86 10.59 15.48
C ASN A 353 -70.26 10.51 14.83
N GLU A 354 -70.83 9.31 14.65
CA GLU A 354 -72.19 9.15 14.10
C GLU A 354 -73.29 9.60 15.10
N LEU A 355 -73.03 9.51 16.41
CA LEU A 355 -73.92 10.04 17.45
C LEU A 355 -73.82 11.56 17.56
N GLU A 356 -72.66 12.14 17.28
CA GLU A 356 -72.41 13.58 17.24
C GLU A 356 -73.08 14.23 16.02
N ASP A 357 -72.95 13.62 14.83
CA ASP A 357 -73.65 14.05 13.60
C ASP A 357 -75.18 13.97 13.72
N ARG A 358 -75.71 13.07 14.56
CA ARG A 358 -77.15 12.96 14.86
C ARG A 358 -77.61 13.78 16.07
N GLY A 359 -76.74 14.60 16.66
CA GLY A 359 -77.05 15.46 17.82
C GLY A 359 -77.44 14.69 19.09
N ARG A 360 -77.06 13.41 19.21
CA ARG A 360 -77.48 12.48 20.29
C ARG A 360 -76.32 11.95 21.15
N ALA A 361 -75.10 12.48 20.96
CA ALA A 361 -73.94 12.08 21.75
C ALA A 361 -74.11 12.33 23.26
N GLY A 362 -74.74 13.45 23.64
CA GLY A 362 -74.93 13.82 25.05
C GLY A 362 -75.83 12.87 25.85
N GLU A 363 -76.98 12.45 25.28
CA GLU A 363 -77.90 11.51 25.94
C GLU A 363 -77.36 10.07 25.97
N PHE A 364 -76.60 9.67 24.96
CA PHE A 364 -76.01 8.33 24.91
C PHE A 364 -74.88 8.16 25.94
N LEU A 365 -73.98 9.14 26.06
CA LEU A 365 -72.93 9.13 27.08
C LEU A 365 -73.54 9.10 28.49
N GLN A 366 -74.61 9.86 28.74
CA GLN A 366 -75.28 9.86 30.05
C GLN A 366 -75.93 8.52 30.40
N ASN A 367 -76.48 7.79 29.41
CA ASN A 367 -77.07 6.46 29.62
C ASN A 367 -76.03 5.36 29.82
N VAL A 368 -74.91 5.39 29.09
CA VAL A 368 -73.80 4.42 29.25
C VAL A 368 -73.14 4.58 30.63
N PHE A 369 -72.87 5.80 31.08
CA PHE A 369 -72.35 6.07 32.43
C PHE A 369 -73.39 5.88 33.57
N SER A 370 -74.68 5.76 33.24
CA SER A 370 -75.75 5.46 34.21
C SER A 370 -75.93 3.95 34.42
N GLN A 371 -75.81 3.13 33.36
CA GLN A 371 -75.88 1.67 33.49
C GLN A 371 -74.66 1.08 34.19
N ASP A 372 -73.48 1.66 34.03
CA ASP A 372 -72.24 1.15 34.63
C ASP A 372 -72.07 1.53 36.11
N ARG A 373 -72.87 2.48 36.61
CA ARG A 373 -72.86 2.89 38.03
C ARG A 373 -73.45 1.86 39.01
N ARG A 374 -73.92 0.70 38.52
CA ARG A 374 -74.38 -0.42 39.37
C ARG A 374 -73.29 -1.45 39.70
N LYS A 375 -72.06 -1.27 39.22
CA LYS A 375 -70.89 -1.99 39.73
C LYS A 375 -69.98 -1.00 40.45
N THR A 376 -69.74 -1.27 41.73
CA THR A 376 -68.90 -0.47 42.62
C THR A 376 -67.47 -0.36 42.07
N PHE A 377 -67.10 0.83 41.61
CA PHE A 377 -65.72 1.26 41.40
C PHE A 377 -65.38 2.37 42.40
N PRO A 378 -64.30 2.26 43.19
CA PRO A 378 -63.74 3.41 43.90
C PRO A 378 -62.80 4.18 42.95
N ASN A 379 -62.99 5.50 42.88
CA ASN A 379 -62.09 6.49 42.28
C ASN A 379 -61.78 6.37 40.78
N MET A 380 -62.59 7.03 39.96
CA MET A 380 -62.14 7.63 38.70
C MET A 380 -62.60 9.10 38.67
N GLN A 381 -61.62 10.01 38.82
CA GLN A 381 -61.77 11.44 38.53
C GLN A 381 -61.47 11.62 37.04
N CYS A 382 -62.49 11.84 36.20
CA CYS A 382 -62.28 12.18 34.80
C CYS A 382 -61.84 13.65 34.68
N CYS A 383 -60.63 13.90 34.20
CA CYS A 383 -60.23 15.18 33.64
C CYS A 383 -60.68 15.23 32.18
N ILE A 384 -61.64 16.10 31.88
CA ILE A 384 -61.94 16.55 30.53
C ILE A 384 -61.22 17.90 30.41
N ASP A 385 -60.15 17.98 29.63
CA ASP A 385 -59.53 19.25 29.24
C ASP A 385 -59.82 19.49 27.75
N MET A 386 -60.57 20.56 27.48
CA MET A 386 -60.76 21.11 26.14
C MET A 386 -59.64 22.11 25.83
N ASP A 387 -58.95 21.88 24.71
CA ASP A 387 -58.22 22.80 23.84
C ASP A 387 -57.72 24.16 24.39
N ARG A 388 -56.39 24.34 24.29
CA ARG A 388 -55.78 25.43 23.51
C ARG A 388 -54.29 25.17 23.30
N GLY A 389 -53.87 25.20 22.02
CA GLY A 389 -52.48 25.01 21.62
C GLY A 389 -51.53 26.13 22.06
N VAL A 390 -50.23 25.81 22.01
CA VAL A 390 -49.08 26.64 21.60
C VAL A 390 -47.81 25.76 21.67
N GLU A 391 -46.91 26.00 20.72
CA GLU A 391 -45.59 25.43 20.40
C GLU A 391 -44.52 25.30 21.52
N PHE A 392 -43.64 24.29 21.34
CA PHE A 392 -42.22 24.12 21.78
C PHE A 392 -41.89 24.29 23.30
N ASP A 393 -41.04 23.52 23.98
CA ASP A 393 -39.74 22.95 23.62
C ASP A 393 -39.30 21.91 24.68
N ILE A 394 -38.29 21.12 24.34
CA ILE A 394 -37.74 20.01 25.12
C ILE A 394 -37.01 20.48 26.39
N ALA A 395 -37.31 19.90 27.56
CA ALA A 395 -36.35 19.79 28.66
C ALA A 395 -36.64 18.57 29.56
N MET A 396 -35.59 17.74 29.75
CA MET A 396 -35.54 16.65 30.72
C MET A 396 -35.70 17.16 32.15
N GLU A 397 -36.52 16.49 32.95
CA GLU A 397 -36.25 16.33 34.38
C GLU A 397 -36.81 15.00 34.91
N PHE A 398 -35.92 14.21 35.48
CA PHE A 398 -36.21 12.99 36.23
C PHE A 398 -36.89 13.39 37.55
N GLN A 399 -38.10 12.90 37.82
CA GLN A 399 -38.68 13.01 39.16
C GLN A 399 -39.14 11.64 39.66
N ILE A 400 -38.37 11.17 40.65
CA ILE A 400 -38.58 9.96 41.44
C ILE A 400 -39.85 10.15 42.27
N CYS A 401 -40.86 9.30 42.08
CA CYS A 401 -42.03 9.24 42.96
C CYS A 401 -41.69 8.42 44.21
N GLN A 402 -41.60 9.08 45.36
CA GLN A 402 -41.67 8.45 46.68
C GLN A 402 -43.14 8.15 47.03
N ALA A 403 -43.37 6.98 47.61
CA ALA A 403 -44.66 6.54 48.13
C ALA A 403 -45.06 7.31 49.40
N PRO A 404 -46.36 7.55 49.65
CA PRO A 404 -46.81 8.09 50.92
C PRO A 404 -46.87 7.00 52.00
N GLU A 405 -46.19 7.24 53.12
CA GLU A 405 -46.43 6.54 54.39
C GLU A 405 -47.72 7.08 55.04
N LYS A 406 -48.64 6.15 55.30
CA LYS A 406 -49.77 6.10 56.27
C LYS A 406 -50.76 7.26 56.34
#